data_AF-A0A5S4TDE5-F1
#
_entry.id   AF-A0A5S4TDE5-F1
#
_cell.length_a   1.000
_cell.length_b   1.000
_cell.length_c   1.000
_cell.angle_alpha   90.00
_cell.angle_beta   90.00
_cell.angle_gamma   90.00
#
_symmetry.space_group_name_H-M   'P 1'
#
loop_
_entity.id
_entity.type
_entity.pdbx_description
1 polymer ?
#
loop_
_entity_poly.entity_id
_entity_poly.type
_entity_poly.pdbx_seq_one_letter_code
_entity_poly.pdbx_strand_id
1 'polypeptide(L)'
;QNLFNAKPFKKNYLPNGLATDVEAEAKRYDQIIAEHPIDFQVLGIGRNGHIGFNEPGTSFEEETHVVDLQESTIEANSRFFTSIDDVPKQAISMGIASIMKSKMIVLLAFGEEKADAIKGMVSGPITEDLPASILQQHENVIVIVDEAAASKLNEVD
;
A
#
# COMPACT_ATOMS: atom_id res chain seq x y z
N GLN A 1 12.92 9.59 10.24
CA GLN A 1 14.05 10.33 9.63
C GLN A 1 13.57 11.27 8.53
N ASN A 2 12.86 10.77 7.50
CA ASN A 2 12.50 11.56 6.31
C ASN A 2 11.31 12.53 6.47
N LEU A 3 10.60 12.51 7.61
CA LEU A 3 9.43 13.39 7.82
C LEU A 3 9.33 13.89 9.27
N PHE A 4 8.97 13.02 10.20
CA PHE A 4 8.56 13.44 11.56
C PHE A 4 9.63 14.18 12.36
N ASN A 5 10.91 13.98 12.07
CA ASN A 5 12.00 14.72 12.70
C ASN A 5 12.00 16.20 12.28
N ALA A 6 11.69 16.48 11.02
CA ALA A 6 11.66 17.84 10.47
C ALA A 6 10.26 18.48 10.61
N LYS A 7 9.20 17.67 10.55
CA LYS A 7 7.79 18.09 10.60
C LYS A 7 7.01 17.15 11.52
N PRO A 8 7.02 17.38 12.84
CA PRO A 8 6.31 16.54 13.79
C PRO A 8 4.80 16.78 13.71
N PHE A 9 4.02 15.69 13.76
CA PHE A 9 2.57 15.74 13.96
C PHE A 9 2.23 15.73 15.45
N LYS A 10 0.97 16.05 15.78
CA LYS A 10 0.45 15.93 17.15
C LYS A 10 0.57 14.50 17.69
N LYS A 11 0.30 13.50 16.84
CA LYS A 11 0.47 12.08 17.12
C LYS A 11 0.76 11.33 15.82
N ASN A 12 1.65 10.35 15.88
CA ASN A 12 1.96 9.45 14.77
C ASN A 12 1.58 8.04 15.19
N TYR A 13 0.84 7.35 14.34
CA TYR A 13 0.50 5.95 14.53
C TYR A 13 1.28 5.11 13.52
N LEU A 14 1.86 4.02 13.99
CA LEU A 14 2.47 2.97 13.18
C LEU A 14 2.08 1.62 13.81
N PRO A 15 1.89 0.55 13.02
CA PRO A 15 1.73 -0.78 13.59
C PRO A 15 2.92 -1.13 14.47
N ASN A 16 2.65 -1.65 15.66
CA ASN A 16 3.70 -2.04 16.60
C ASN A 16 4.28 -3.41 16.21
N GLY A 17 5.34 -3.42 15.41
CA GLY A 17 6.07 -4.63 15.04
C GLY A 17 6.74 -5.39 16.20
N LEU A 18 6.70 -4.86 17.43
CA LEU A 18 7.18 -5.52 18.65
C LEU A 18 6.03 -6.08 19.52
N ALA A 19 4.79 -6.03 19.03
CA ALA A 19 3.65 -6.60 19.75
C ALA A 19 3.82 -8.12 19.92
N THR A 20 3.51 -8.62 21.11
CA THR A 20 3.53 -10.06 21.40
C THR A 20 2.39 -10.81 20.71
N ASP A 21 1.27 -10.13 20.51
CA ASP A 21 0.11 -10.62 19.77
C ASP A 21 -0.11 -9.70 18.57
N VAL A 22 0.42 -10.12 17.42
CA VAL A 22 0.40 -9.35 16.17
C VAL A 22 -1.00 -9.24 15.56
N GLU A 23 -1.86 -10.23 15.80
CA GLU A 23 -3.26 -10.22 15.34
C GLU A 23 -4.10 -9.24 16.16
N ALA A 24 -3.87 -9.19 17.47
CA ALA A 24 -4.49 -8.19 18.33
C ALA A 24 -4.01 -6.77 17.97
N GLU A 25 -2.73 -6.62 17.61
CA GLU A 25 -2.18 -5.34 17.16
C GLU A 25 -2.80 -4.88 15.84
N ALA A 26 -3.00 -5.78 14.87
CA ALA A 26 -3.66 -5.47 13.61
C ALA A 26 -5.09 -4.94 13.85
N LYS A 27 -5.89 -5.63 14.66
CA LYS A 27 -7.24 -5.19 15.05
C LYS A 27 -7.24 -3.85 15.80
N ARG A 28 -6.27 -3.64 16.70
CA ARG A 28 -6.09 -2.36 17.40
C ARG A 28 -5.80 -1.23 16.41
N TYR A 29 -5.09 -1.52 15.33
CA TYR A 29 -4.78 -0.52 14.31
C TYR A 29 -6.02 -0.09 13.51
N ASP A 30 -6.93 -1.02 13.19
CA ASP A 30 -8.21 -0.64 12.58
C ASP A 30 -9.10 0.18 13.51
N GLN A 31 -9.04 -0.07 14.83
CA GLN A 31 -9.70 0.80 15.82
C GLN A 31 -9.12 2.22 15.79
N ILE A 32 -7.80 2.38 15.66
CA ILE A 32 -7.18 3.70 15.48
C ILE A 32 -7.74 4.39 14.23
N ILE A 33 -7.83 3.67 13.10
CA ILE A 33 -8.34 4.23 11.84
C ILE A 33 -9.80 4.67 12.01
N ALA A 34 -10.63 3.89 12.71
CA ALA A 34 -12.01 4.24 12.99
C ALA A 34 -12.15 5.47 13.92
N GLU A 35 -11.30 5.58 14.95
CA GLU A 35 -11.27 6.73 15.88
C GLU A 35 -10.63 7.98 15.25
N HIS A 36 -9.82 7.79 14.22
CA HIS A 36 -9.11 8.84 13.50
C HIS A 36 -9.27 8.67 11.98
N PRO A 37 -10.47 8.90 11.42
CA PRO A 37 -10.74 8.71 10.00
C PRO A 37 -9.73 9.44 9.12
N ILE A 38 -9.23 8.76 8.09
CA ILE A 38 -8.18 9.27 7.22
C ILE A 38 -8.80 10.23 6.20
N ASP A 39 -8.54 11.53 6.34
CA ASP A 39 -8.98 12.51 5.34
C ASP A 39 -8.20 12.40 4.02
N PHE A 40 -6.91 12.03 4.11
CA PHE A 40 -5.98 12.03 3.00
C PHE A 40 -4.97 10.90 3.12
N GLN A 41 -4.95 9.99 2.14
CA GLN A 41 -4.04 8.85 2.07
C GLN A 41 -3.08 9.00 0.89
N VAL A 42 -1.77 8.92 1.15
CA VAL A 42 -0.76 8.85 0.10
C VAL A 42 -0.40 7.39 -0.16
N LEU A 43 -0.41 6.97 -1.42
CA LEU A 43 -0.04 5.63 -1.84
C LEU A 43 1.04 5.64 -2.92
N GLY A 44 1.79 4.56 -2.96
CA GLY A 44 2.52 4.13 -4.16
C GLY A 44 1.90 2.84 -4.69
N ILE A 45 2.33 2.44 -5.89
CA ILE A 45 1.91 1.19 -6.54
C ILE A 45 3.12 0.31 -6.86
N GLY A 46 3.00 -1.00 -6.64
CA GLY A 46 3.96 -2.02 -7.04
C GLY A 46 4.00 -2.22 -8.57
N ARG A 47 5.03 -2.88 -9.09
CA ARG A 47 5.12 -3.23 -10.53
C ARG A 47 4.01 -4.20 -10.96
N ASN A 48 3.51 -4.98 -10.01
CA ASN A 48 2.40 -5.94 -10.15
C ASN A 48 1.06 -5.39 -9.64
N GLY A 49 0.97 -4.08 -9.35
CA GLY A 49 -0.28 -3.48 -8.88
C GLY A 49 -0.57 -3.60 -7.39
N HIS A 50 0.36 -4.12 -6.56
CA HIS A 50 0.17 -4.09 -5.10
C HIS A 50 0.09 -2.64 -4.57
N ILE A 51 -0.62 -2.47 -3.45
CA ILE A 51 -0.65 -1.22 -2.66
C ILE A 51 -0.36 -1.56 -1.19
N GLY A 52 0.58 -0.87 -0.55
CA GLY A 52 1.11 -1.34 0.74
C GLY A 52 1.77 -2.72 0.59
N PHE A 53 1.46 -3.66 1.49
CA PHE A 53 1.83 -5.08 1.36
C PHE A 53 0.69 -5.97 0.82
N ASN A 54 -0.34 -5.38 0.22
CA ASN A 54 -1.47 -6.13 -0.37
C ASN A 54 -1.09 -6.61 -1.76
N GLU A 55 -0.56 -7.83 -1.86
CA GLU A 55 -0.11 -8.48 -3.10
C GLU A 55 -1.30 -8.99 -3.95
N PRO A 56 -1.08 -9.33 -5.24
CA PRO A 56 -2.08 -10.04 -6.04
C PRO A 56 -2.68 -11.24 -5.31
N GLY A 57 -4.02 -11.28 -5.24
CA GLY A 57 -4.80 -12.27 -4.51
C GLY A 57 -5.20 -11.87 -3.09
N THR A 58 -4.73 -10.72 -2.57
CA THR A 58 -5.27 -10.15 -1.32
C THR A 58 -6.71 -9.72 -1.52
N SER A 59 -7.58 -10.08 -0.56
CA SER A 59 -8.99 -9.72 -0.68
C SER A 59 -9.23 -8.22 -0.58
N PHE A 60 -10.18 -7.70 -1.35
CA PHE A 60 -10.59 -6.29 -1.24
C PHE A 60 -11.23 -5.97 0.12
N GLU A 61 -11.82 -6.96 0.78
CA GLU A 61 -12.43 -6.82 2.11
C GLU A 61 -11.42 -6.95 3.26
N GLU A 62 -10.15 -7.22 2.94
CA GLU A 62 -9.12 -7.41 3.95
C GLU A 62 -8.85 -6.09 4.70
N GLU A 63 -8.96 -6.13 6.02
CA GLU A 63 -8.62 -5.02 6.92
C GLU A 63 -7.14 -5.08 7.31
N THR A 64 -6.70 -4.38 8.36
CA THR A 64 -5.32 -4.49 8.82
C THR A 64 -5.03 -5.94 9.24
N HIS A 65 -3.96 -6.51 8.71
CA HIS A 65 -3.62 -7.92 8.89
C HIS A 65 -2.11 -8.16 8.93
N VAL A 66 -1.74 -9.37 9.33
CA VAL A 66 -0.37 -9.86 9.28
C VAL A 66 -0.12 -10.50 7.91
N VAL A 67 0.94 -10.06 7.24
CA VAL A 67 1.36 -10.52 5.92
C VAL A 67 2.65 -11.30 6.04
N ASP A 68 2.69 -12.51 5.50
CA ASP A 68 3.94 -13.22 5.23
C ASP A 68 4.62 -12.61 4.01
N LEU A 69 5.87 -12.15 4.18
CA LEU A 69 6.62 -11.54 3.10
C LEU A 69 7.03 -12.60 2.07
N GLN A 70 6.78 -12.31 0.79
CA GLN A 70 7.26 -13.11 -0.32
C GLN A 70 8.80 -13.18 -0.31
N GLU A 71 9.38 -14.28 -0.79
CA GLU A 71 10.84 -14.46 -0.86
C GLU A 71 11.51 -13.32 -1.63
N SER A 72 10.91 -12.89 -2.74
CA SER A 72 11.38 -11.73 -3.53
C SER A 72 11.38 -10.41 -2.73
N THR A 73 10.45 -10.24 -1.79
CA THR A 73 10.39 -9.08 -0.89
C THR A 73 11.49 -9.17 0.17
N ILE A 74 11.73 -10.36 0.70
CA ILE A 74 12.84 -10.62 1.64
C ILE A 74 14.18 -10.32 0.94
N GLU A 75 14.38 -10.83 -0.28
CA GLU A 75 15.57 -10.58 -1.10
C GLU A 75 15.75 -9.09 -1.41
N ALA A 76 14.69 -8.40 -1.86
CA ALA A 76 14.75 -6.97 -2.17
C ALA A 76 15.08 -6.11 -0.95
N ASN A 77 14.64 -6.54 0.25
CA ASN A 77 14.91 -5.86 1.51
C ASN A 77 16.28 -6.22 2.10
N SER A 78 16.87 -7.37 1.75
CA SER A 78 18.17 -7.83 2.28
C SER A 78 19.30 -6.80 2.14
N ARG A 79 19.26 -5.94 1.11
CA ARG A 79 20.20 -4.82 0.92
C ARG A 79 20.24 -3.80 2.06
N PHE A 80 19.23 -3.79 2.93
CA PHE A 80 19.12 -2.92 4.10
C PHE A 80 19.54 -3.61 5.41
N PHE A 81 19.90 -4.90 5.36
CA PHE A 81 20.28 -5.70 6.52
C PHE A 81 21.68 -6.29 6.34
N THR A 82 22.31 -6.69 7.45
CA THR A 82 23.65 -7.29 7.44
C THR A 82 23.61 -8.73 6.91
N SER A 83 22.56 -9.48 7.29
CA SER A 83 22.27 -10.83 6.80
C SER A 83 20.83 -10.92 6.30
N ILE A 84 20.58 -11.85 5.39
CA ILE A 84 19.21 -12.20 4.97
C ILE A 84 18.39 -12.77 6.13
N ASP A 85 19.04 -13.44 7.09
CA ASP A 85 18.39 -13.99 8.29
C ASP A 85 17.87 -12.91 9.24
N ASP A 86 18.38 -11.68 9.12
CA ASP A 86 17.92 -10.53 9.92
C ASP A 86 16.69 -9.86 9.30
N VAL A 87 16.30 -10.24 8.07
CA VAL A 87 15.16 -9.65 7.37
C VAL A 87 13.87 -10.21 8.01
N PRO A 88 12.96 -9.35 8.48
CA PRO A 88 11.66 -9.79 8.97
C PRO A 88 10.93 -10.62 7.93
N LYS A 89 10.29 -11.71 8.36
CA LYS A 89 9.49 -12.59 7.49
C LYS A 89 8.02 -12.20 7.43
N GLN A 90 7.59 -11.32 8.33
CA GLN A 90 6.22 -10.85 8.44
C GLN A 90 6.17 -9.33 8.58
N ALA A 91 5.06 -8.75 8.17
CA ALA A 91 4.72 -7.36 8.40
C ALA A 91 3.26 -7.22 8.86
N ILE A 92 2.96 -6.19 9.64
CA ILE A 92 1.57 -5.77 9.87
C ILE A 92 1.29 -4.66 8.86
N SER A 93 0.29 -4.86 8.01
CA SER A 93 -0.06 -3.93 6.94
C SER A 93 -1.52 -3.54 7.03
N MET A 94 -1.83 -2.28 6.73
CA MET A 94 -3.21 -1.90 6.41
C MET A 94 -3.67 -2.71 5.21
N GLY A 95 -4.87 -3.30 5.33
CA GLY A 95 -5.52 -3.98 4.23
C GLY A 95 -6.18 -3.02 3.25
N ILE A 96 -6.69 -3.58 2.16
CA ILE A 96 -7.35 -2.82 1.09
C ILE A 96 -8.61 -2.13 1.63
N ALA A 97 -9.43 -2.83 2.42
CA ALA A 97 -10.63 -2.23 3.01
C ALA A 97 -10.29 -1.05 3.93
N SER A 98 -9.20 -1.15 4.69
CA SER A 98 -8.74 -0.07 5.57
C SER A 98 -8.18 1.13 4.81
N ILE A 99 -7.53 0.91 3.66
CA ILE A 99 -7.10 1.99 2.74
C ILE A 99 -8.32 2.68 2.12
N MET A 100 -9.31 1.92 1.65
CA MET A 100 -10.50 2.42 0.98
C MET A 100 -11.43 3.23 1.88
N LYS A 101 -11.26 3.17 3.21
CA LYS A 101 -11.97 4.03 4.19
C LYS A 101 -11.52 5.49 4.17
N SER A 102 -10.42 5.83 3.48
CA SER A 102 -9.97 7.21 3.40
C SER A 102 -10.95 8.09 2.62
N LYS A 103 -10.97 9.41 2.86
CA LYS A 103 -11.85 10.32 2.08
C LYS A 103 -11.25 10.70 0.73
N MET A 104 -9.94 10.60 0.59
CA MET A 104 -9.19 10.95 -0.61
C MET A 104 -7.90 10.14 -0.67
N ILE A 105 -7.62 9.58 -1.83
CA ILE A 105 -6.37 8.87 -2.12
C ILE A 105 -5.56 9.64 -3.15
N VAL A 106 -4.28 9.85 -2.88
CA VAL A 106 -3.30 10.33 -3.85
C VAL A 106 -2.27 9.24 -4.11
N LEU A 107 -2.31 8.68 -5.31
CA LEU A 107 -1.38 7.64 -5.75
C LEU A 107 -0.25 8.27 -6.57
N LEU A 108 0.99 7.95 -6.21
CA LEU A 108 2.19 8.39 -6.90
C LEU A 108 2.86 7.19 -7.59
N ALA A 109 3.13 7.28 -8.89
CA ALA A 109 3.92 6.27 -9.60
C ALA A 109 4.87 6.90 -10.62
N PHE A 110 6.14 6.52 -10.56
CA PHE A 110 7.19 7.07 -11.42
C PHE A 110 8.04 5.95 -11.99
N GLY A 111 8.44 6.08 -13.24
CA GLY A 111 9.25 5.11 -13.98
C GLY A 111 8.45 4.13 -14.84
N GLU A 112 9.06 3.72 -15.94
CA GLU A 112 8.48 2.82 -16.95
C GLU A 112 8.07 1.46 -16.36
N GLU A 113 8.75 0.99 -15.30
CA GLU A 113 8.41 -0.27 -14.64
C GLU A 113 7.02 -0.28 -13.99
N LYS A 114 6.35 0.89 -13.89
CA LYS A 114 5.01 1.05 -13.34
C LYS A 114 3.93 1.07 -14.42
N ALA A 115 4.30 1.16 -15.69
CA ALA A 115 3.36 1.42 -16.78
C ALA A 115 2.26 0.36 -16.92
N ASP A 116 2.59 -0.93 -16.76
CA ASP A 116 1.59 -2.01 -16.79
C ASP A 116 0.62 -1.94 -15.61
N ALA A 117 1.14 -1.69 -14.40
CA ALA A 117 0.32 -1.57 -13.20
C ALA A 117 -0.61 -0.36 -13.28
N ILE A 118 -0.14 0.78 -13.78
CA ILE A 118 -0.96 1.98 -13.97
C ILE A 118 -2.05 1.75 -15.02
N LYS A 119 -1.70 1.19 -16.18
CA LYS A 119 -2.70 0.87 -17.21
C LYS A 119 -3.76 -0.11 -16.71
N GLY A 120 -3.33 -1.17 -16.01
CA GLY A 120 -4.26 -2.14 -15.43
C GLY A 120 -5.14 -1.55 -14.32
N MET A 121 -4.56 -0.70 -13.47
CA MET A 121 -5.31 -0.01 -12.41
C MET A 121 -6.38 0.94 -12.97
N VAL A 122 -6.06 1.72 -14.02
CA VAL A 122 -6.95 2.75 -14.55
C VAL A 122 -8.03 2.15 -15.46
N SER A 123 -7.64 1.26 -16.37
CA SER A 123 -8.53 0.82 -17.48
C SER A 123 -8.78 -0.69 -17.50
N GLY A 124 -8.11 -1.44 -16.62
CA GLY A 124 -8.29 -2.88 -16.50
C GLY A 124 -9.56 -3.25 -15.70
N PRO A 125 -9.92 -4.54 -15.66
CA PRO A 125 -10.99 -5.01 -14.79
C PRO A 125 -10.61 -4.84 -13.32
N ILE A 126 -11.61 -4.57 -12.48
CA ILE A 126 -11.46 -4.60 -11.02
C ILE A 126 -11.31 -6.07 -10.59
N THR A 127 -10.13 -6.44 -10.08
CA THR A 127 -9.78 -7.81 -9.68
C THR A 127 -8.73 -7.84 -8.58
N GLU A 128 -8.84 -8.79 -7.66
CA GLU A 128 -7.86 -9.00 -6.58
C GLU A 128 -6.48 -9.42 -7.12
N ASP A 129 -6.40 -9.92 -8.36
CA ASP A 129 -5.13 -10.18 -9.07
C ASP A 129 -4.35 -8.88 -9.39
N LEU A 130 -5.01 -7.72 -9.39
CA LEU A 130 -4.41 -6.40 -9.51
C LEU A 130 -4.99 -5.50 -8.40
N PRO A 131 -4.45 -5.56 -7.17
CA PRO A 131 -5.03 -4.92 -5.99
C PRO A 131 -5.40 -3.46 -6.17
N ALA A 132 -4.54 -2.66 -6.82
CA ALA A 132 -4.81 -1.25 -7.08
C ALA A 132 -6.06 -0.99 -7.94
N SER A 133 -6.54 -1.96 -8.73
CA SER A 133 -7.74 -1.78 -9.56
C SER A 133 -8.99 -1.42 -8.74
N ILE A 134 -9.05 -1.81 -7.46
CA ILE A 134 -10.14 -1.44 -6.55
C ILE A 134 -10.30 0.07 -6.37
N LEU A 135 -9.23 0.84 -6.60
CA LEU A 135 -9.25 2.29 -6.51
C LEU A 135 -10.21 2.93 -7.52
N GLN A 136 -10.57 2.22 -8.60
CA GLN A 136 -11.63 2.64 -9.52
C GLN A 136 -13.01 2.80 -8.84
N GLN A 137 -13.23 2.10 -7.71
CA GLN A 137 -14.48 2.20 -6.93
C GLN A 137 -14.43 3.28 -5.85
N HIS A 138 -13.28 3.89 -5.60
CA HIS A 138 -13.15 4.93 -4.60
C HIS A 138 -13.64 6.27 -5.14
N GLU A 139 -14.48 6.98 -4.38
CA GLU A 139 -15.16 8.20 -4.84
C GLU A 139 -14.21 9.35 -5.18
N ASN A 140 -12.98 9.33 -4.65
CA ASN A 140 -12.03 10.43 -4.79
C ASN A 140 -10.57 9.94 -4.82
N VAL A 141 -10.04 9.73 -6.03
CA VAL A 141 -8.65 9.32 -6.27
C VAL A 141 -7.98 10.30 -7.21
N ILE A 142 -6.77 10.73 -6.87
CA ILE A 142 -5.86 11.44 -7.78
C ILE A 142 -4.66 10.55 -8.04
N VAL A 143 -4.39 10.31 -9.32
CA VAL A 143 -3.22 9.54 -9.77
C VAL A 143 -2.21 10.53 -10.37
N ILE A 144 -1.03 10.60 -9.78
CA ILE A 144 0.07 11.45 -10.26
C ILE A 144 1.17 10.52 -10.77
N VAL A 145 1.42 10.61 -12.08
CA VAL A 145 2.39 9.78 -12.79
C VAL A 145 3.33 10.63 -13.64
N ASP A 146 4.55 10.14 -13.86
CA ASP A 146 5.42 10.69 -14.91
C ASP A 146 5.08 10.11 -16.29
N GLU A 147 5.66 10.69 -17.34
CA GLU A 147 5.44 10.24 -18.73
C GLU A 147 5.81 8.76 -18.92
N ALA A 148 6.84 8.27 -18.22
CA ALA A 148 7.30 6.89 -18.33
C ALA A 148 6.28 5.91 -17.74
N ALA A 149 5.73 6.18 -16.56
CA ALA A 149 4.67 5.40 -15.94
C ALA A 149 3.33 5.53 -16.68
N ALA A 150 3.12 6.63 -17.41
CA ALA A 150 1.94 6.84 -18.27
C ALA A 150 2.08 6.24 -19.69
N SER A 151 3.24 5.67 -20.05
CA SER A 151 3.57 5.28 -21.43
C SER A 151 2.62 4.27 -22.09
N LYS A 152 1.80 3.56 -21.31
CA LYS A 152 0.81 2.58 -21.77
C LYS A 152 -0.65 3.08 -21.68
N LEU A 153 -0.86 4.31 -21.21
CA LEU A 153 -2.17 4.97 -21.23
C LEU A 153 -2.46 5.54 -22.62
N ASN A 154 -3.75 5.59 -22.97
CA ASN A 154 -4.30 6.10 -24.21
C ASN A 154 -5.20 7.31 -23.92
N GLU A 155 -5.59 8.08 -24.94
CA GLU A 155 -6.39 9.30 -24.79
C GLU A 155 -7.78 9.13 -24.11
N VAL A 156 -8.25 7.89 -23.99
CA VAL A 156 -9.56 7.55 -23.42
C VAL A 156 -9.47 7.03 -21.98
N ASP A 157 -8.26 6.95 -21.42
CA ASP A 157 -8.02 6.50 -20.04
C ASP A 157 -8.06 7.66 -19.03
#